data_AF-A0A950DQ11-F1
#
_entry.id   AF-A0A950DQ11-F1
#
_cell.length_a   1.000
_cell.length_b   1.000
_cell.length_c   1.000
_cell.angle_alpha   90.00
_cell.angle_beta   90.00
_cell.angle_gamma   90.00
#
_symmetry.space_group_name_H-M   'P 1'
#
loop_
_entity.id
_entity.type
_entity.pdbx_description
1 polymer ?
#
loop_
_entity_poly.entity_id
_entity_poly.type
_entity_poly.pdbx_seq_one_letter_code
_entity_poly.pdbx_strand_id
1 'polypeptide(L)'
;WFHTGDIGKRDADGYFWILDRKKDMIISGGENVYPAEIEDVLYHHPKIKEVAVIGVQHSRWGETVRAVVVVKEGETLSEQEVIDFTQGQLARYKQPKSVLFTDTLPRNPTGKVLKIELREKFGQPMTEDEEAPASAGQVDDESRRTEQEVR
;
A
#
# COMPACT_ATOMS: atom_id res chain seq x y z
N TRP A 1 -30.84 -8.19 4.40
CA TRP A 1 -29.41 -8.04 4.72
C TRP A 1 -28.96 -6.65 4.33
N PHE A 2 -28.19 -5.97 5.17
CA PHE A 2 -27.62 -4.64 4.90
C PHE A 2 -26.11 -4.79 4.68
N HIS A 3 -25.59 -4.29 3.55
CA HIS A 3 -24.16 -4.39 3.22
C HIS A 3 -23.47 -3.07 3.57
N THR A 4 -22.64 -3.06 4.62
CA THR A 4 -21.95 -1.84 5.10
C THR A 4 -20.87 -1.35 4.13
N GLY A 5 -20.35 -2.28 3.30
CA GLY A 5 -19.22 -2.03 2.41
C GLY A 5 -17.87 -2.06 3.12
N ASP A 6 -17.81 -2.50 4.38
CA ASP A 6 -16.57 -2.73 5.12
C ASP A 6 -16.07 -4.16 4.89
N ILE A 7 -14.75 -4.30 4.88
CA ILE A 7 -14.03 -5.56 4.91
C ILE A 7 -13.63 -5.79 6.35
N GLY A 8 -13.93 -6.97 6.88
CA GLY A 8 -13.55 -7.33 8.23
C GLY A 8 -12.90 -8.69 8.32
N LYS A 9 -12.08 -8.87 9.37
CA LYS A 9 -11.50 -10.15 9.77
C LYS A 9 -12.12 -10.56 11.10
N ARG A 10 -12.48 -11.84 11.21
CA ARG A 10 -12.85 -12.45 12.49
C ARG A 10 -11.64 -13.21 13.03
N ASP A 11 -11.31 -13.01 14.29
CA ASP A 11 -10.25 -13.78 14.96
C ASP A 11 -10.79 -15.06 15.61
N ALA A 12 -9.89 -15.81 16.25
CA ALA A 12 -10.21 -17.09 16.88
C ALA A 12 -11.16 -16.95 18.08
N ASP A 13 -11.11 -15.82 18.78
CA ASP A 13 -11.96 -15.52 19.94
C ASP A 13 -13.33 -14.95 19.52
N GLY A 14 -13.50 -14.68 18.23
CA GLY A 14 -14.75 -14.26 17.63
C GLY A 14 -14.94 -12.75 17.55
N TYR A 15 -13.91 -11.95 17.84
CA TYR A 15 -13.93 -10.50 17.63
C TYR A 15 -13.77 -10.17 16.15
N PHE A 16 -14.37 -9.03 15.75
CA PHE A 16 -14.31 -8.53 14.39
C PHE A 16 -13.45 -7.28 14.32
N TRP A 17 -12.56 -7.26 13.34
CA TRP A 17 -11.66 -6.16 13.04
C TRP A 17 -12.01 -5.59 11.68
N ILE A 18 -12.25 -4.28 11.58
CA ILE A 18 -12.47 -3.61 10.30
C ILE A 18 -11.10 -3.35 9.66
N LEU A 19 -10.88 -3.92 8.49
CA LEU A 19 -9.63 -3.79 7.74
C LEU A 19 -9.65 -2.56 6.83
N ASP A 20 -10.66 -2.45 5.97
CA ASP A 20 -10.78 -1.35 5.02
C ASP A 20 -12.19 -1.30 4.41
N ARG A 21 -12.40 -0.38 3.46
CA ARG A 21 -13.60 -0.32 2.62
C ARG A 21 -13.42 -1.19 1.39
N LYS A 22 -14.46 -1.94 1.03
CA LYS A 22 -14.48 -2.79 -0.17
C LYS A 22 -14.07 -2.05 -1.45
N LYS A 23 -14.44 -0.78 -1.56
CA LYS A 23 -14.16 0.08 -2.72
C LYS A 23 -12.72 0.62 -2.76
N ASP A 24 -11.99 0.54 -1.66
CA ASP A 24 -10.64 1.10 -1.54
C ASP A 24 -9.55 0.02 -1.57
N MET A 25 -9.94 -1.26 -1.43
CA MET A 25 -9.06 -2.42 -1.62
C MET A 25 -8.40 -2.40 -3.00
N ILE A 26 -7.09 -2.67 -3.02
CA ILE A 26 -6.26 -2.73 -4.23
C ILE A 26 -5.99 -4.20 -4.54
N ILE A 27 -6.04 -4.58 -5.82
CA ILE A 27 -5.70 -5.94 -6.27
C ILE A 27 -4.37 -5.89 -7.03
N SER A 28 -3.27 -6.25 -6.36
CA SER A 28 -1.94 -6.23 -6.95
C SER A 28 -1.45 -7.65 -7.22
N GLY A 29 -1.28 -8.00 -8.50
CA GLY A 29 -0.80 -9.32 -8.89
C GLY A 29 -1.72 -10.48 -8.49
N GLY A 30 -3.01 -10.21 -8.27
CA GLY A 30 -3.98 -11.19 -7.77
C GLY A 30 -4.13 -11.22 -6.25
N GLU A 31 -3.33 -10.45 -5.52
CA GLU A 31 -3.39 -10.38 -4.04
C GLU A 31 -4.17 -9.16 -3.57
N ASN A 32 -4.95 -9.34 -2.49
CA ASN A 32 -5.67 -8.25 -1.85
C ASN A 32 -4.71 -7.41 -1.00
N VAL A 33 -4.68 -6.11 -1.27
CA VAL A 33 -3.91 -5.13 -0.53
C VAL A 33 -4.86 -4.11 0.09
N TYR A 34 -4.75 -3.92 1.41
CA TYR A 34 -5.61 -3.03 2.19
C TYR A 34 -4.87 -1.74 2.50
N PRO A 35 -5.16 -0.61 1.83
CA PRO A 35 -4.48 0.66 2.05
C PRO A 35 -4.26 1.05 3.50
N ALA A 36 -5.22 0.80 4.39
CA ALA A 36 -5.10 1.13 5.81
C ALA A 36 -3.87 0.48 6.49
N GLU A 37 -3.49 -0.73 6.09
CA GLU A 37 -2.29 -1.43 6.61
C GLU A 37 -1.00 -0.69 6.22
N ILE A 38 -0.91 -0.24 4.97
CA ILE A 38 0.26 0.49 4.47
C ILE A 38 0.32 1.90 5.05
N GLU A 39 -0.84 2.55 5.18
CA GLU A 39 -0.96 3.85 5.82
C GLU A 39 -0.50 3.79 7.28
N ASP A 40 -0.90 2.76 8.03
CA ASP A 40 -0.49 2.57 9.43
C ASP A 40 1.03 2.40 9.55
N VAL A 41 1.65 1.57 8.70
CA VAL A 41 3.11 1.44 8.66
C VAL A 41 3.77 2.80 8.35
N LEU A 42 3.38 3.46 7.27
CA LEU A 42 3.98 4.73 6.84
C LEU A 42 3.74 5.87 7.83
N TYR A 43 2.65 5.84 8.59
CA TYR A 43 2.37 6.82 9.64
C TYR A 43 3.43 6.84 10.75
N HIS A 44 4.13 5.72 10.97
CA HIS A 44 5.22 5.63 11.93
C HIS A 44 6.55 6.21 11.42
N HIS A 45 6.64 6.61 10.15
CA HIS A 45 7.86 7.22 9.61
C HIS A 45 8.09 8.61 10.23
N PRO A 46 9.28 8.91 10.80
CA PRO A 46 9.52 10.13 11.59
C PRO A 46 9.35 11.43 10.80
N LYS A 47 9.59 11.40 9.49
CA LYS A 47 9.47 12.58 8.60
C LYS A 47 8.09 12.74 7.92
N ILE A 48 7.19 11.75 8.04
CA ILE A 48 5.87 11.81 7.40
C ILE A 48 4.90 12.54 8.34
N LYS A 49 4.22 13.56 7.83
CA LYS A 49 3.17 14.27 8.54
C LYS A 49 1.82 13.57 8.36
N GLU A 50 1.48 13.28 7.10
CA GLU A 50 0.25 12.60 6.70
C GLU A 50 0.53 11.71 5.49
N VAL A 51 -0.22 10.62 5.37
CA VAL A 51 -0.12 9.71 4.23
C VAL A 51 -1.52 9.19 3.86
N ALA A 52 -1.75 9.00 2.57
CA ALA A 52 -2.87 8.25 2.06
C ALA A 52 -2.43 7.34 0.92
N VAL A 53 -2.97 6.13 0.88
CA VAL A 53 -2.62 5.10 -0.09
C VAL A 53 -3.79 4.89 -1.05
N ILE A 54 -3.47 4.89 -2.34
CA ILE A 54 -4.41 4.63 -3.45
C ILE A 54 -3.86 3.52 -4.36
N GLY A 55 -4.78 2.82 -5.01
CA GLY A 55 -4.46 1.93 -6.13
C GLY A 55 -4.32 2.71 -7.41
N VAL A 56 -3.33 2.37 -8.22
CA VAL A 56 -3.15 2.89 -9.58
C VAL A 56 -3.01 1.75 -10.57
N GLN A 57 -3.56 1.94 -11.77
CA GLN A 57 -3.48 0.95 -12.84
C GLN A 57 -2.01 0.68 -13.20
N HIS A 58 -1.66 -0.58 -13.39
CA HIS A 58 -0.32 -1.01 -13.73
C HIS A 58 -0.35 -2.07 -14.84
N SER A 59 0.56 -1.97 -15.81
CA SER A 59 0.61 -2.85 -16.98
C SER A 59 0.78 -4.34 -16.61
N ARG A 60 1.68 -4.64 -15.67
CA ARG A 60 1.96 -6.01 -15.21
C ARG A 60 1.05 -6.53 -14.10
N TRP A 61 0.79 -5.72 -13.08
CA TRP A 61 0.18 -6.17 -11.83
C TRP A 61 -1.34 -5.96 -11.78
N GLY A 62 -1.93 -5.36 -12.81
CA GLY A 62 -3.31 -4.89 -12.79
C GLY A 62 -3.40 -3.58 -12.02
N GLU A 63 -3.24 -3.64 -10.70
CA GLU A 63 -3.11 -2.45 -9.85
C GLU A 63 -1.83 -2.51 -9.01
N THR A 64 -1.34 -1.35 -8.58
CA THR A 64 -0.22 -1.22 -7.66
C THR A 64 -0.48 -0.14 -6.63
N VAL A 65 0.26 -0.22 -5.53
CA VAL A 65 0.17 0.71 -4.41
C VAL A 65 0.93 2.00 -4.75
N ARG A 66 0.24 3.14 -4.67
CA ARG A 66 0.85 4.47 -4.67
C ARG A 66 0.57 5.17 -3.34
N ALA A 67 1.63 5.66 -2.70
CA ALA A 67 1.52 6.48 -1.50
C ALA A 67 1.52 7.97 -1.88
N VAL A 68 0.60 8.73 -1.30
CA VAL A 68 0.57 10.20 -1.38
C VAL A 68 0.93 10.74 -0.01
N VAL A 69 2.07 11.42 0.06
CA VAL A 69 2.75 11.78 1.32
C VAL A 69 2.78 13.29 1.49
N VAL A 70 2.48 13.74 2.70
CA VAL A 70 2.78 15.09 3.17
C VAL A 70 3.96 14.99 4.12
N VAL A 71 5.04 15.70 3.82
CA VAL A 71 6.25 15.72 4.64
C VAL A 71 6.08 16.71 5.80
N LYS A 72 6.72 16.44 6.95
CA LYS A 72 6.77 17.41 8.05
C LYS A 72 7.50 18.68 7.63
N GLU A 73 7.11 19.80 8.21
CA GLU A 73 7.73 21.09 7.91
C GLU A 73 9.22 21.07 8.27
N GLY A 74 10.07 21.55 7.36
CA GLY A 74 11.53 21.57 7.51
C GLY A 74 12.23 20.23 7.23
N GLU A 75 11.48 19.15 6.97
CA GLU A 75 12.06 17.85 6.62
C GLU A 75 12.09 17.63 5.10
N THR A 76 12.99 16.77 4.67
CA THR A 76 13.04 16.25 3.30
C THR A 76 12.99 14.73 3.30
N LEU A 77 12.28 14.18 2.32
CA LEU A 77 12.05 12.75 2.20
C LEU A 77 11.99 12.39 0.73
N SER A 78 12.78 11.41 0.32
CA SER A 78 12.75 10.86 -1.03
C SER A 78 11.75 9.71 -1.14
N GLU A 79 11.33 9.43 -2.37
CA GLU A 79 10.49 8.28 -2.68
C GLU A 79 11.12 6.95 -2.22
N GLN A 80 12.42 6.77 -2.46
CA GLN A 80 13.14 5.56 -2.06
C GLN A 80 13.18 5.39 -0.54
N GLU A 81 13.42 6.47 0.24
CA GLU A 81 13.38 6.40 1.71
C GLU A 81 12.01 5.92 2.23
N VAL A 82 10.91 6.35 1.60
CA VAL A 82 9.55 5.91 1.97
C VAL A 82 9.34 4.44 1.68
N ILE A 83 9.78 3.97 0.50
CA ILE A 83 9.64 2.57 0.10
C ILE A 83 10.52 1.68 0.97
N ASP A 84 11.77 2.06 1.19
CA ASP A 84 12.73 1.34 2.03
C ASP A 84 12.23 1.21 3.46
N PHE A 85 11.56 2.24 3.99
CA PHE A 85 10.94 2.15 5.31
C PHE A 85 9.90 1.03 5.41
N THR A 86 9.19 0.69 4.33
CA THR A 86 8.21 -0.41 4.34
C THR A 86 8.84 -1.81 4.23
N GLN A 87 10.13 -1.91 3.91
CA GLN A 87 10.82 -3.19 3.80
C GLN A 87 10.93 -3.88 5.15
N GLY A 88 10.71 -5.19 5.17
CA GLY A 88 10.69 -5.98 6.41
C GLY A 88 9.45 -5.78 7.29
N GLN A 89 8.63 -4.75 7.01
CA GLN A 89 7.36 -4.50 7.70
C GLN A 89 6.16 -4.98 6.89
N LEU A 90 6.24 -4.83 5.56
CA LEU A 90 5.20 -5.24 4.62
C LEU A 90 5.72 -6.31 3.66
N ALA A 91 4.85 -7.25 3.31
CA ALA A 91 5.09 -8.17 2.21
C ALA A 91 5.32 -7.39 0.91
N ARG A 92 6.22 -7.89 0.03
CA ARG A 92 6.69 -7.15 -1.15
C ARG A 92 5.58 -6.63 -2.06
N TYR A 93 4.50 -7.39 -2.24
CA TYR A 93 3.36 -6.99 -3.09
C TYR A 93 2.47 -5.89 -2.48
N LYS A 94 2.62 -5.61 -1.18
CA LYS A 94 1.94 -4.51 -0.48
C LYS A 94 2.77 -3.23 -0.44
N GLN A 95 4.07 -3.31 -0.70
CA GLN A 95 4.94 -2.14 -0.64
C GLN A 95 4.54 -1.13 -1.74
N PRO A 96 4.58 0.19 -1.44
CA PRO A 96 4.38 1.20 -2.46
C PRO A 96 5.37 1.01 -3.61
N LYS A 97 4.86 1.07 -4.84
CA LYS A 97 5.70 1.06 -6.07
C LYS A 97 5.98 2.47 -6.59
N SER A 98 5.21 3.44 -6.11
CA SER A 98 5.50 4.85 -6.29
C SER A 98 5.06 5.69 -5.10
N VAL A 99 5.69 6.84 -4.95
CA VAL A 99 5.39 7.82 -3.90
C VAL A 99 5.31 9.22 -4.52
N LEU A 100 4.20 9.91 -4.29
CA LEU A 100 4.02 11.29 -4.69
C LEU A 100 3.92 12.19 -3.47
N PHE A 101 4.53 13.36 -3.55
CA PHE A 101 4.51 14.34 -2.46
C PHE A 101 3.51 15.45 -2.75
N THR A 102 2.81 15.90 -1.73
CA THR A 102 1.85 17.00 -1.81
C THR A 102 1.87 17.82 -0.51
N ASP A 103 1.46 19.08 -0.59
CA ASP A 103 1.39 19.96 0.57
C ASP A 103 0.25 19.57 1.53
N THR A 104 -0.84 19.02 0.99
CA THR A 104 -2.05 18.69 1.77
C THR A 104 -2.83 17.51 1.17
N LEU A 105 -3.52 16.76 2.02
CA LEU A 105 -4.49 15.76 1.59
C LEU A 105 -5.92 16.37 1.58
N PRO A 106 -6.71 16.15 0.51
CA PRO A 106 -8.09 16.61 0.45
C PRO A 106 -8.92 15.86 1.51
N ARG A 107 -9.72 16.59 2.28
CA ARG A 107 -10.52 16.04 3.38
C ARG A 107 -11.95 16.55 3.32
N ASN A 108 -12.88 15.71 3.77
CA ASN A 108 -14.27 16.13 4.01
C ASN A 108 -14.38 16.95 5.33
N PRO A 109 -15.56 17.52 5.64
CA PRO A 109 -15.75 18.27 6.89
C PRO A 109 -15.55 17.46 8.18
N THR A 110 -15.59 16.12 8.11
CA THR A 110 -15.31 15.25 9.26
C THR A 110 -13.83 14.87 9.35
N GLY A 111 -12.96 15.49 8.55
CA GLY A 111 -11.53 15.25 8.52
C GLY A 111 -11.10 13.98 7.80
N LYS A 112 -12.00 13.23 7.15
CA LYS A 112 -11.66 12.01 6.41
C LYS A 112 -11.02 12.36 5.06
N VAL A 113 -9.91 11.71 4.74
CA VAL A 113 -9.25 11.86 3.42
C VAL A 113 -10.17 11.40 2.30
N LEU A 114 -10.28 12.24 1.26
CA LEU A 114 -11.07 11.98 0.06
C LEU A 114 -10.22 11.25 -0.98
N LYS A 115 -10.10 9.92 -0.85
CA LYS A 115 -9.35 9.08 -1.80
C LYS A 115 -9.86 9.15 -3.25
N ILE A 116 -11.10 9.60 -3.47
CA ILE A 116 -11.64 9.83 -4.81
C ILE A 116 -10.88 10.96 -5.49
N GLU A 117 -10.76 12.12 -4.84
CA GLU A 117 -10.00 13.25 -5.37
C GLU A 117 -8.50 12.94 -5.51
N LEU A 118 -7.96 12.12 -4.60
CA LEU A 118 -6.58 11.65 -4.75
C LEU A 118 -6.40 10.81 -6.01
N ARG A 119 -7.33 9.91 -6.33
CA ARG A 119 -7.27 9.14 -7.58
C ARG A 119 -7.46 10.01 -8.81
N GLU A 120 -8.26 11.06 -8.74
CA GLU A 120 -8.40 12.00 -9.86
C GLU A 120 -7.09 12.78 -10.13
N LYS A 121 -6.41 13.22 -9.06
CA LYS A 121 -5.17 14.01 -9.16
C LYS A 121 -3.92 13.16 -9.42
N PHE A 122 -3.85 12.00 -8.77
CA PHE A 122 -2.64 11.19 -8.63
C PHE A 122 -2.85 9.75 -9.09
N GLY A 123 -4.00 9.41 -9.69
CA GLY A 123 -4.32 8.05 -10.15
C GLY A 123 -3.81 7.70 -11.54
N GLN A 124 -2.88 8.50 -12.08
CA GLN A 124 -2.29 8.24 -13.40
C GLN A 124 -1.70 6.82 -13.44
N PRO A 125 -1.98 6.03 -14.49
CA PRO A 125 -1.41 4.70 -14.68
C PRO A 125 0.12 4.72 -14.62
N MET A 126 0.70 3.60 -14.22
CA MET A 126 2.14 3.39 -14.25
C MET A 126 2.53 2.27 -15.19
N THR A 127 3.73 2.41 -15.76
CA THR A 127 4.43 1.35 -16.48
C THR A 127 5.59 0.80 -15.65
N GLU A 128 6.18 -0.32 -16.08
CA GLU A 128 7.30 -0.94 -15.38
C GLU A 128 8.54 -0.02 -15.28
N ASP A 129 8.73 0.88 -16.25
CA ASP A 129 9.87 1.80 -16.30
C ASP A 129 9.78 2.93 -15.26
N GLU A 130 8.58 3.18 -14.72
CA GLU A 130 8.29 4.23 -13.75
C GLU A 130 8.19 3.69 -12.31
N GLU A 131 8.32 2.37 -12.11
CA GLU A 131 8.44 1.80 -10.77
C GLU A 131 9.77 2.24 -10.14
N ALA A 132 9.73 2.66 -8.87
CA ALA A 132 10.96 2.88 -8.12
C ALA A 132 11.81 1.59 -8.18
N PRO A 133 13.14 1.69 -8.37
CA PRO A 133 13.99 0.53 -8.56
C PRO A 133 13.81 -0.41 -7.39
N ALA A 134 13.38 -1.64 -7.67
CA ALA A 134 13.32 -2.67 -6.65
C ALA A 134 14.72 -2.80 -6.05
N SER A 135 14.87 -2.46 -4.76
CA SER A 135 16.07 -2.81 -4.01
C SER A 135 16.33 -4.29 -4.27
N ALA A 136 17.52 -4.65 -4.74
CA ALA A 136 17.88 -6.02 -5.09
C ALA A 136 17.88 -6.91 -3.84
N GLY A 137 16.70 -7.31 -3.38
CA GLY A 137 16.48 -8.33 -2.36
C GLY A 137 16.51 -9.69 -3.02
N GLN A 138 17.42 -10.54 -2.56
CA GLN A 138 17.61 -11.92 -2.96
C GLN A 138 16.29 -12.65 -3.18
N VAL A 139 16.23 -13.33 -4.32
CA VAL A 139 15.19 -14.31 -4.63
C VAL A 139 15.49 -15.52 -3.76
N ASP A 140 14.86 -15.64 -2.59
CA ASP A 140 14.85 -16.89 -1.85
C ASP A 140 13.89 -17.86 -2.55
N ASP A 141 14.38 -18.47 -3.63
CA ASP A 141 13.79 -19.65 -4.28
C ASP A 141 14.24 -20.91 -3.53
N GLU A 142 13.73 -21.12 -2.31
CA GLU A 142 13.81 -22.41 -1.62
C GLU A 142 12.40 -22.88 -1.25
N SER A 143 11.62 -23.27 -2.27
CA SER A 143 10.43 -24.12 -2.07
C SER A 143 10.12 -24.98 -3.30
N ARG A 144 11.16 -25.47 -4.01
CA ARG A 144 11.04 -26.54 -5.00
C ARG A 144 12.27 -27.44 -4.98
N ARG A 145 12.33 -28.37 -4.03
CA ARG A 145 12.95 -29.71 -4.13
C ARG A 145 13.03 -30.38 -2.76
N THR A 146 12.02 -31.20 -2.44
CA THR A 146 12.22 -32.51 -1.78
C THR A 146 10.92 -33.30 -1.87
N GLU A 147 10.61 -33.79 -3.06
CA GLU A 147 9.99 -35.09 -3.22
C GLU A 147 10.98 -35.93 -4.04
N GLN A 148 11.73 -36.79 -3.36
CA GLN A 148 12.09 -38.16 -3.76
C GLN A 148 13.19 -38.69 -2.84
N GLU A 149 13.06 -39.98 -2.49
CA GLU A 149 13.96 -40.83 -1.71
C GLU A 149 13.78 -40.84 -0.18
N VAL A 150 12.74 -41.56 0.28
CA VAL A 150 12.94 -42.56 1.33
C VAL A 150 12.31 -43.87 0.87
N ARG A 151 13.14 -44.92 0.93
CA ARG A 151 12.86 -46.32 0.63
C ARG A 151 11.71 -46.89 1.45
#